data_AF-A0A8D8JH56-F1
#
_entry.id   AF-A0A8D8JH56-F1
#
_cell.length_a   1.000
_cell.length_b   1.000
_cell.length_c   1.000
_cell.angle_alpha   90.00
_cell.angle_beta   90.00
_cell.angle_gamma   90.00
#
_symmetry.space_group_name_H-M   'P 1'
#
loop_
_entity.id
_entity.type
_entity.pdbx_description
1 polymer ?
#
loop_
_entity_poly.entity_id
_entity_poly.type
_entity_poly.pdbx_seq_one_letter_code
_entity_poly.pdbx_strand_id
1 'polypeptide(L)'
;YPQIMKESVGSRLPKFSDEEIVSIRGSVDFFGLNFYSTKLVSKNPDQNPANPPSFDHDTGVLTSVDPSWAATESWILVVPSGMRSILNWVRLEYGNPPLWITENGVGTKPGTVDDQRVDFHNAYLNSLLDALGDGCDVKGYLAWTLMDNFEWTAGYT
;
A
#
# COMPACT_ATOMS: atom_id res chain seq x y z
N TYR A 1 -10.80 -13.45 7.11
CA TYR A 1 -9.37 -13.56 6.78
C TYR A 1 -9.15 -14.44 5.56
N PRO A 2 -8.15 -14.13 4.71
CA PRO A 2 -7.67 -15.00 3.64
C PRO A 2 -7.33 -16.40 4.15
N GLN A 3 -7.52 -17.43 3.31
CA GLN A 3 -7.30 -18.82 3.71
C GLN A 3 -5.84 -19.09 4.10
N ILE A 4 -4.88 -18.55 3.34
CA ILE A 4 -3.44 -18.69 3.61
C ILE A 4 -3.04 -18.17 5.00
N MET A 5 -3.67 -17.09 5.48
CA MET A 5 -3.40 -16.57 6.84
C MET A 5 -3.92 -17.50 7.93
N LYS A 6 -5.07 -18.18 7.71
CA LYS A 6 -5.59 -19.14 8.69
C LYS A 6 -4.65 -20.34 8.84
N GLU A 7 -4.02 -20.75 7.75
CA GLU A 7 -3.07 -21.85 7.69
C GLU A 7 -1.71 -21.48 8.28
N SER A 8 -1.15 -20.31 7.95
CA SER A 8 0.18 -19.89 8.41
C SER A 8 0.20 -19.38 9.85
N VAL A 9 -0.80 -18.58 10.23
CA VAL A 9 -0.84 -17.94 11.56
C VAL A 9 -1.44 -18.88 12.62
N GLY A 10 -2.37 -19.74 12.22
CA GLY A 10 -2.98 -20.77 13.05
C GLY A 10 -3.69 -20.19 14.29
N SER A 11 -3.36 -20.72 15.47
CA SER A 11 -4.01 -20.36 16.74
C SER A 11 -3.77 -18.91 17.19
N ARG A 12 -2.78 -18.21 16.60
CA ARG A 12 -2.52 -16.78 16.88
C ARG A 12 -3.51 -15.85 16.17
N LEU A 13 -4.24 -16.34 15.17
CA LEU A 13 -5.23 -15.56 14.43
C LEU A 13 -6.59 -15.64 15.15
N PRO A 14 -7.17 -14.51 15.59
CA PRO A 14 -8.50 -14.50 16.18
C PRO A 14 -9.55 -15.08 15.23
N LYS A 15 -10.58 -15.69 15.81
CA LYS A 15 -11.72 -16.21 15.06
C LYS A 15 -12.90 -15.29 15.28
N PHE A 16 -13.63 -15.04 14.21
CA PHE A 16 -14.91 -14.35 14.29
C PHE A 16 -16.02 -15.34 14.62
N SER A 17 -17.00 -14.91 15.42
CA SER A 17 -18.29 -15.59 15.53
C SER A 17 -19.10 -15.43 14.24
N ASP A 18 -20.17 -16.21 14.08
CA ASP A 18 -21.04 -16.09 12.92
C ASP A 18 -21.72 -14.70 12.86
N GLU A 19 -22.09 -14.14 14.00
CA GLU A 19 -22.66 -12.80 14.12
C GLU A 19 -21.66 -11.71 13.70
N GLU A 20 -20.40 -11.83 14.11
CA GLU A 20 -19.33 -10.90 13.71
C GLU A 20 -19.05 -10.98 12.21
N ILE A 21 -19.07 -12.18 11.62
CA ILE A 21 -18.91 -12.38 10.18
C ILE A 21 -20.01 -11.66 9.42
N VAL A 22 -21.26 -11.81 9.86
CA VAL A 22 -22.41 -11.13 9.24
C VAL A 22 -22.27 -9.60 9.39
N SER A 23 -21.87 -9.13 10.56
CA SER A 23 -21.72 -7.69 10.85
C SER A 23 -20.63 -7.01 10.00
N ILE A 24 -19.49 -7.67 9.77
CA ILE A 24 -18.34 -7.11 9.06
C ILE A 24 -18.48 -7.23 7.53
N ARG A 25 -19.23 -8.23 7.04
CA ARG A 25 -19.33 -8.47 5.59
C ARG A 25 -20.09 -7.33 4.91
N GLY A 26 -19.40 -6.60 4.02
CA GLY A 26 -20.00 -5.50 3.28
C GLY A 26 -20.24 -4.25 4.15
N SER A 27 -19.51 -4.10 5.25
CA SER A 27 -19.65 -2.97 6.18
C SER A 27 -18.98 -1.67 5.71
N VAL A 28 -18.64 -1.57 4.42
CA VAL A 28 -17.96 -0.39 3.83
C VAL A 28 -18.67 0.03 2.55
N ASP A 29 -18.92 1.33 2.41
CA ASP A 29 -19.53 1.93 1.22
C ASP A 29 -18.48 2.30 0.15
N PHE A 30 -17.23 2.51 0.57
CA PHE A 30 -16.09 2.83 -0.28
C PHE A 30 -14.79 2.34 0.37
N PHE A 31 -13.73 2.24 -0.43
CA PHE A 31 -12.40 1.83 0.02
C PHE A 31 -11.44 3.02 -0.02
N GLY A 32 -10.85 3.38 1.12
CA GLY A 32 -9.74 4.32 1.20
C GLY A 32 -8.41 3.60 1.05
N LEU A 33 -7.59 4.01 0.07
CA LEU A 33 -6.28 3.44 -0.20
C LEU A 33 -5.19 4.48 0.04
N ASN A 34 -4.33 4.20 1.02
CA ASN A 34 -3.04 4.89 1.17
C ASN A 34 -2.00 4.14 0.35
N PHE A 35 -1.35 4.80 -0.59
CA PHE A 35 -0.34 4.18 -1.46
C PHE A 35 0.89 5.08 -1.59
N TYR A 36 2.07 4.51 -1.37
CA TYR A 36 3.32 5.26 -1.42
C TYR A 36 4.38 4.63 -2.33
N SER A 37 4.46 3.30 -2.33
CA SER A 37 5.60 2.59 -2.92
C SER A 37 5.24 1.13 -3.20
N THR A 38 6.13 0.46 -3.93
CA THR A 38 6.06 -0.97 -4.24
C THR A 38 7.32 -1.67 -3.75
N LYS A 39 7.18 -2.94 -3.35
CA LYS A 39 8.31 -3.82 -3.08
C LYS A 39 8.29 -5.02 -4.02
N LEU A 40 9.47 -5.53 -4.33
CA LEU A 40 9.63 -6.85 -4.93
C LEU A 40 9.45 -7.91 -3.84
N VAL A 41 8.91 -9.07 -4.20
CA VAL A 41 8.72 -10.19 -3.29
C VAL A 41 9.33 -11.45 -3.86
N SER A 42 9.97 -12.25 -3.01
CA SER A 42 10.46 -13.58 -3.34
C SER A 42 10.04 -14.58 -2.26
N LYS A 43 10.00 -15.87 -2.59
CA LYS A 43 9.68 -16.91 -1.63
C LYS A 43 10.72 -16.89 -0.49
N ASN A 44 10.25 -16.90 0.76
CA ASN A 44 11.12 -17.10 1.90
C ASN A 44 11.61 -18.57 1.93
N PRO A 45 12.93 -18.84 2.01
CA PRO A 45 13.44 -20.20 2.04
C PRO A 45 12.89 -21.01 3.22
N ASP A 46 12.89 -22.34 3.07
CA ASP A 46 12.34 -23.25 4.08
C ASP A 46 13.09 -23.14 5.43
N GLN A 47 14.36 -22.73 5.40
CA GLN A 47 15.10 -22.23 6.57
C GLN A 47 14.78 -20.74 6.75
N ASN A 48 13.62 -20.43 7.33
CA ASN A 48 13.13 -19.07 7.46
C ASN A 48 14.06 -18.23 8.37
N PRO A 49 14.76 -17.20 7.85
CA PRO A 49 15.65 -16.37 8.63
C PRO A 49 14.92 -15.26 9.40
N ALA A 50 13.61 -15.08 9.19
CA ALA A 50 12.81 -14.10 9.93
C ALA A 50 12.57 -14.57 11.37
N ASN A 51 12.63 -13.65 12.33
CA ASN A 51 12.52 -13.94 13.76
C ASN A 51 11.23 -14.72 14.10
N PRO A 52 11.30 -15.98 14.56
CA PRO A 52 10.10 -16.76 14.84
C PRO A 52 9.64 -16.62 16.31
N PRO A 53 8.32 -16.52 16.59
CA PRO A 53 7.23 -16.19 15.68
C PRO A 53 7.06 -14.66 15.52
N SER A 54 6.83 -14.19 14.28
CA SER A 54 6.57 -12.77 13.96
C SER A 54 5.67 -12.62 12.72
N PHE A 55 5.16 -11.41 12.49
CA PHE A 55 4.41 -11.06 11.28
C PHE A 55 5.20 -11.38 10.00
N ASP A 56 6.48 -10.98 9.96
CA ASP A 56 7.34 -11.20 8.79
C ASP A 56 7.54 -12.69 8.51
N HIS A 57 7.69 -13.50 9.56
CA HIS A 57 7.79 -14.94 9.43
C HIS A 57 6.52 -15.56 8.81
N ASP A 58 5.34 -15.07 9.17
CA ASP A 58 4.05 -15.62 8.72
C ASP A 58 3.67 -15.27 7.29
N THR A 59 4.27 -14.21 6.74
CA THR A 59 4.02 -13.79 5.36
C THR A 59 4.57 -14.78 4.33
N GLY A 60 5.57 -15.57 4.70
CA GLY A 60 6.22 -16.56 3.82
C GLY A 60 7.01 -15.94 2.65
N VAL A 61 7.24 -14.64 2.66
CA VAL A 61 7.97 -13.92 1.60
C VAL A 61 9.12 -13.09 2.19
N LEU A 62 10.13 -12.84 1.36
CA LEU A 62 11.14 -11.81 1.60
C LEU A 62 10.82 -10.62 0.70
N THR A 63 10.95 -9.41 1.24
CA THR A 63 10.80 -8.20 0.44
C THR A 63 12.15 -7.63 0.04
N SER A 64 12.25 -7.18 -1.20
CA SER A 64 13.40 -6.45 -1.72
C SER A 64 12.93 -5.27 -2.57
N VAL A 65 13.90 -4.53 -3.13
CA VAL A 65 13.65 -3.37 -3.98
C VAL A 65 14.49 -3.48 -5.23
N ASP A 66 14.02 -2.93 -6.34
CA ASP A 66 14.86 -2.78 -7.53
C ASP A 66 15.83 -1.61 -7.29
N PRO A 67 17.16 -1.81 -7.35
CA PRO A 67 18.13 -0.73 -7.13
C PRO A 67 18.05 0.40 -8.16
N SER A 68 17.38 0.18 -9.30
CA SER A 68 17.18 1.20 -10.33
C SER A 68 16.02 2.14 -10.04
N TRP A 69 15.13 1.80 -9.10
CA TRP A 69 14.01 2.67 -8.73
C TRP A 69 14.50 3.89 -7.98
N ALA A 70 14.02 5.07 -8.40
CA ALA A 70 14.32 6.31 -7.71
C ALA A 70 13.78 6.24 -6.27
N ALA A 71 14.65 6.52 -5.31
CA ALA A 71 14.31 6.61 -3.90
C ALA A 71 14.27 8.08 -3.49
N THR A 72 13.21 8.45 -2.80
CA THR A 72 13.07 9.79 -2.21
C THR A 72 13.31 9.77 -0.71
N GLU A 73 12.94 8.66 -0.07
CA GLU A 73 13.26 8.32 1.32
C GLU A 73 13.70 6.86 1.41
N SER A 74 14.12 6.41 2.61
CA SER A 74 14.59 5.04 2.85
C SER A 74 13.57 3.95 2.51
N TRP A 75 12.26 4.28 2.51
CA TRP A 75 11.17 3.34 2.27
C TRP A 75 10.24 3.74 1.11
N ILE A 76 10.31 4.99 0.64
CA ILE A 76 9.50 5.49 -0.48
C ILE A 76 10.32 5.39 -1.77
N LEU A 77 9.91 4.46 -2.63
CA LEU A 77 10.43 4.30 -3.98
C LEU A 77 9.37 4.76 -4.97
N VAL A 78 9.80 5.47 -6.01
CA VAL A 78 8.92 6.00 -7.04
C VAL A 78 8.60 4.88 -8.02
N VAL A 79 7.48 4.17 -7.77
CA VAL A 79 7.00 3.06 -8.60
C VAL A 79 5.53 3.28 -8.98
N PRO A 80 5.22 4.24 -9.87
CA PRO A 80 3.84 4.62 -10.20
C PRO A 80 3.01 3.45 -10.74
N SER A 81 3.62 2.57 -11.54
CA SER A 81 2.97 1.38 -12.09
C SER A 81 2.41 0.44 -11.01
N GLY A 82 2.95 0.50 -9.79
CA GLY A 82 2.42 -0.20 -8.62
C GLY A 82 1.01 0.27 -8.23
N MET A 83 0.74 1.59 -8.32
CA MET A 83 -0.59 2.15 -8.06
C MET A 83 -1.62 1.61 -9.05
N ARG A 84 -1.32 1.63 -10.35
CA ARG A 84 -2.21 1.02 -11.36
C ARG A 84 -2.43 -0.46 -11.11
N SER A 85 -1.37 -1.18 -10.71
CA SER A 85 -1.45 -2.62 -10.45
C SER A 85 -2.36 -2.94 -9.28
N ILE A 86 -2.22 -2.26 -8.13
CA ILE A 86 -3.07 -2.52 -6.96
C ILE A 86 -4.52 -2.10 -7.20
N LEU A 87 -4.76 -1.01 -7.93
CA LEU A 87 -6.11 -0.56 -8.28
C LEU A 87 -6.82 -1.59 -9.15
N ASN A 88 -6.13 -2.11 -10.17
CA ASN A 88 -6.69 -3.20 -11.00
C ASN A 88 -6.92 -4.47 -10.19
N TRP A 89 -6.04 -4.81 -9.25
CA TRP A 89 -6.25 -5.96 -8.37
C TRP A 89 -7.49 -5.78 -7.49
N VAL A 90 -7.67 -4.61 -6.86
CA VAL A 90 -8.89 -4.30 -6.08
C VAL A 90 -10.13 -4.39 -6.95
N ARG A 91 -10.07 -3.86 -8.19
CA ARG A 91 -11.15 -3.94 -9.17
C ARG A 91 -11.54 -5.39 -9.47
N LEU A 92 -10.56 -6.24 -9.77
CA LEU A 92 -10.81 -7.63 -10.20
C LEU A 92 -11.20 -8.55 -9.04
N GLU A 93 -10.59 -8.39 -7.87
CA GLU A 93 -10.75 -9.32 -6.75
C GLU A 93 -11.83 -8.92 -5.75
N TYR A 94 -12.15 -7.63 -5.64
CA TYR A 94 -13.08 -7.10 -4.62
C TYR A 94 -14.33 -6.45 -5.23
N GLY A 95 -14.61 -6.69 -6.50
CA GLY A 95 -15.86 -6.25 -7.13
C GLY A 95 -15.91 -4.77 -7.50
N ASN A 96 -14.74 -4.14 -7.68
CA ASN A 96 -14.60 -2.74 -8.10
C ASN A 96 -15.38 -1.74 -7.23
N PRO A 97 -15.15 -1.71 -5.91
CA PRO A 97 -15.84 -0.77 -5.03
C PRO A 97 -15.42 0.68 -5.36
N PRO A 98 -16.26 1.68 -5.04
CA PRO A 98 -15.85 3.07 -5.05
C PRO A 98 -14.57 3.25 -4.23
N LEU A 99 -13.54 3.84 -4.82
CA LEU A 99 -12.22 3.93 -4.21
C LEU A 99 -11.73 5.37 -4.12
N TRP A 100 -11.12 5.74 -3.01
CA TRP A 100 -10.42 7.00 -2.84
C TRP A 100 -8.95 6.75 -2.58
N ILE A 101 -8.06 7.42 -3.31
CA ILE A 101 -6.66 7.51 -2.87
C ILE A 101 -6.65 8.50 -1.70
N THR A 102 -6.54 7.98 -0.48
CA THR A 102 -6.64 8.77 0.75
C THR A 102 -5.30 9.36 1.18
N GLU A 103 -4.20 8.74 0.76
CA GLU A 103 -2.85 9.30 0.88
C GLU A 103 -1.97 8.83 -0.29
N ASN A 104 -1.23 9.76 -0.88
CA ASN A 104 -0.06 9.50 -1.72
C ASN A 104 0.83 10.73 -1.64
N GLY A 105 2.13 10.54 -1.38
CA GLY A 105 3.00 11.63 -1.00
C GLY A 105 4.46 11.24 -0.87
N VAL A 106 5.29 12.25 -0.64
CA VAL A 106 6.72 12.09 -0.44
C VAL A 106 7.28 13.22 0.43
N GLY A 107 8.12 12.87 1.40
CA GLY A 107 8.92 13.83 2.14
C GLY A 107 10.15 14.24 1.33
N THR A 108 10.55 15.48 1.52
CA THR A 108 11.66 16.11 0.80
C THR A 108 12.55 16.82 1.80
N LYS A 109 13.75 17.22 1.37
CA LYS A 109 14.59 18.10 2.17
C LYS A 109 13.86 19.43 2.45
N PRO A 110 14.13 20.09 3.60
CA PRO A 110 13.55 21.39 3.91
C PRO A 110 13.81 22.43 2.81
N GLY A 111 12.80 23.24 2.51
CA GLY A 111 12.87 24.29 1.51
C GLY A 111 11.56 24.45 0.75
N THR A 112 11.47 25.49 -0.08
CA THR A 112 10.28 25.78 -0.89
C THR A 112 10.45 25.36 -2.35
N VAL A 113 11.60 24.78 -2.71
CA VAL A 113 11.87 24.25 -4.05
C VAL A 113 11.86 22.74 -3.94
N ASP A 114 10.74 22.14 -4.33
CA ASP A 114 10.43 20.73 -4.14
C ASP A 114 10.01 20.05 -5.46
N ASP A 115 10.74 20.32 -6.54
CA ASP A 115 10.48 19.75 -7.88
C ASP A 115 10.33 18.22 -7.87
N GLN A 116 11.03 17.53 -6.96
CA GLN A 116 10.90 16.09 -6.75
C GLN A 116 9.48 15.67 -6.33
N ARG A 117 8.80 16.45 -5.48
CA ARG A 117 7.42 16.20 -5.06
C ARG A 117 6.44 16.44 -6.22
N VAL A 118 6.70 17.46 -7.03
CA VAL A 118 5.92 17.73 -8.24
C VAL A 118 6.05 16.56 -9.22
N ASP A 119 7.27 16.10 -9.50
CA ASP A 119 7.54 14.96 -10.38
C ASP A 119 6.90 13.67 -9.87
N PHE A 120 6.97 13.42 -8.56
CA PHE A 120 6.31 12.29 -7.90
C PHE A 120 4.81 12.30 -8.17
N HIS A 121 4.12 13.40 -7.86
CA HIS A 121 2.68 13.49 -8.07
C HIS A 121 2.30 13.39 -9.54
N ASN A 122 3.05 14.02 -10.45
CA ASN A 122 2.83 13.88 -11.88
C ASN A 122 2.91 12.42 -12.32
N ALA A 123 3.91 11.68 -11.85
CA ALA A 123 4.08 10.28 -12.21
C ALA A 123 2.92 9.39 -11.69
N TYR A 124 2.52 9.59 -10.43
CA TYR A 124 1.43 8.83 -9.82
C TYR A 124 0.05 9.20 -10.37
N LEU A 125 -0.23 10.49 -10.63
CA LEU A 125 -1.47 10.92 -11.27
C LEU A 125 -1.59 10.40 -12.70
N ASN A 126 -0.50 10.33 -13.47
CA ASN A 126 -0.50 9.68 -14.78
C ASN A 126 -0.84 8.19 -14.65
N SER A 127 -0.26 7.48 -13.68
CA SER A 127 -0.61 6.07 -13.46
C SER A 127 -2.03 5.87 -12.96
N LEU A 128 -2.60 6.84 -12.23
CA LEU A 128 -3.99 6.83 -11.81
C LEU A 128 -4.93 7.03 -13.00
N LEU A 129 -4.59 7.93 -13.92
CA LEU A 129 -5.33 8.14 -15.17
C LEU A 129 -5.38 6.85 -16.01
N ASP A 130 -4.27 6.12 -16.10
CA ASP A 130 -4.25 4.81 -16.74
C ASP A 130 -5.21 3.82 -16.05
N ALA A 131 -5.23 3.77 -14.72
CA ALA A 131 -6.11 2.88 -13.95
C ALA A 131 -7.60 3.24 -14.12
N LEU A 132 -7.92 4.53 -14.23
CA LEU A 132 -9.25 5.02 -14.62
C LEU A 132 -9.62 4.53 -16.02
N GLY A 133 -8.67 4.60 -16.97
CA GLY A 133 -8.82 4.05 -18.32
C GLY A 133 -9.04 2.52 -18.35
N ASP A 134 -8.49 1.79 -17.39
CA ASP A 134 -8.74 0.36 -17.20
C ASP A 134 -10.14 0.06 -16.63
N GLY A 135 -10.84 1.06 -16.10
CA GLY A 135 -12.18 0.95 -15.52
C GLY A 135 -12.23 0.80 -14.00
N CYS A 136 -11.17 1.18 -13.29
CA CYS A 136 -11.16 1.24 -11.82
C CYS A 136 -12.10 2.36 -11.32
N ASP A 137 -12.92 2.08 -10.31
CA ASP A 137 -13.91 3.04 -9.80
C ASP A 137 -13.33 4.07 -8.82
N VAL A 138 -12.30 4.81 -9.24
CA VAL A 138 -11.65 5.82 -8.38
C VAL A 138 -12.44 7.13 -8.40
N LYS A 139 -12.75 7.63 -7.21
CA LYS A 139 -13.59 8.82 -6.96
C LYS A 139 -12.79 10.07 -6.66
N GLY A 140 -11.56 9.94 -6.17
CA GLY A 140 -10.72 11.08 -5.87
C GLY A 140 -9.33 10.71 -5.37
N TYR A 141 -8.51 11.76 -5.23
CA TYR A 141 -7.11 11.68 -4.85
C TYR A 141 -6.80 12.77 -3.83
N LEU A 142 -6.26 12.36 -2.68
CA LEU A 142 -5.85 13.23 -1.59
C LEU A 142 -4.32 13.13 -1.43
N ALA A 143 -3.64 14.22 -1.77
CA ALA A 143 -2.19 14.31 -1.59
C ALA A 143 -1.84 14.31 -0.10
N TRP A 144 -0.86 13.49 0.27
CA TRP A 144 -0.19 13.59 1.56
C TRP A 144 1.06 14.45 1.38
N THR A 145 1.17 15.63 1.98
CA THR A 145 0.33 16.24 3.02
C THR A 145 -0.17 17.61 2.56
N LEU A 146 -1.07 18.22 3.33
CA LEU A 146 -1.41 19.63 3.16
C LEU A 146 -0.23 20.57 3.49
N MET A 147 0.58 20.20 4.48
CA MET A 147 1.71 20.99 5.01
C MET A 147 2.71 20.08 5.72
N ASP A 148 3.94 20.56 5.89
CA ASP A 148 4.93 19.89 6.75
C ASP A 148 4.33 19.60 8.13
N ASN A 149 4.59 18.41 8.67
CA ASN A 149 4.05 17.96 9.95
C ASN A 149 5.02 17.03 10.68
N PHE A 150 4.59 16.49 11.82
CA PHE A 150 5.36 15.54 12.61
C PHE A 150 5.19 14.13 12.03
N GLU A 151 6.22 13.66 11.30
CA GLU A 151 6.26 12.38 10.61
C GLU A 151 6.65 11.24 11.57
N TRP A 152 5.73 10.89 12.48
CA TRP A 152 5.82 9.71 13.35
C TRP A 152 7.19 9.56 14.04
N THR A 153 7.94 8.49 13.72
CA THR A 153 9.25 8.19 14.30
C THR A 153 10.39 9.02 13.69
N ALA A 154 10.16 9.69 12.55
CA ALA A 154 11.10 10.62 11.93
C ALA A 154 10.99 12.03 12.52
N GLY A 155 9.89 12.35 13.20
CA GLY A 155 9.70 13.66 13.81
C GLY A 155 9.58 14.75 12.74
N TYR A 156 10.50 15.72 12.72
CA TYR A 156 10.48 16.82 11.74
C TYR A 156 11.66 16.76 10.75
N THR A 157 12.28 15.59 10.59
CA THR A 157 13.51 15.40 9.77
C THR A 157 13.31 14.44 8.64
#